data_AF-I3UZH6-F1
#
_entry.id   AF-I3UZH6-F1
#
_cell.length_a   1.000
_cell.length_b   1.000
_cell.length_c   1.000
_cell.angle_alpha   90.00
_cell.angle_beta   90.00
_cell.angle_gamma   90.00
#
_symmetry.space_group_name_H-M   'P 1'
#
loop_
_entity.id
_entity.type
_entity.pdbx_description
1 polymer ?
#
loop_
_entity_poly.entity_id
_entity_poly.type
_entity_poly.pdbx_seq_one_letter_code
_entity_poly.pdbx_strand_id
1 'polypeptide(L)' 'MATTCRTSDGDLLDVICQHHYGHLNGTVEAVLDANPDLARQAQPYRAGLLIRLPDLPAPAVELLQLFG' A
#
# COMPACT_ATOMS: atom_id res chain seq x y z
N MET A 1 13.30 6.81 -0.82
CA MET A 1 12.70 8.15 -0.58
C MET A 1 11.18 7.99 -0.63
N ALA A 2 10.41 8.63 0.25
CA ALA A 2 8.96 8.48 0.23
C ALA A 2 8.36 9.02 -1.08
N THR A 3 7.60 8.18 -1.78
CA THR A 3 6.92 8.55 -3.04
C THR A 3 5.53 9.06 -2.71
N THR A 4 5.08 10.14 -3.34
CA THR A 4 3.69 10.60 -3.18
C THR A 4 2.92 10.28 -4.45
N CYS A 5 1.86 9.49 -4.31
CA CYS A 5 0.97 9.12 -5.41
C CYS A 5 -0.37 9.85 -5.30
N ARG A 6 -0.97 10.14 -6.44
CA ARG A 6 -2.30 10.75 -6.53
C ARG A 6 -3.31 9.70 -6.96
N THR A 7 -4.38 9.52 -6.19
CA THR A 7 -5.46 8.58 -6.54
C THR A 7 -6.31 9.13 -7.69
N SER A 8 -6.88 8.21 -8.45
CA SER A 8 -7.97 8.39 -9.40
C SER A 8 -9.29 7.92 -8.78
N ASP A 9 -10.40 8.17 -9.48
CA ASP A 9 -11.72 7.76 -9.01
C ASP A 9 -11.84 6.24 -9.05
N GLY A 10 -12.24 5.62 -7.93
CA GLY A 10 -12.35 4.18 -7.82
C GLY A 10 -11.07 3.46 -7.41
N ASP A 11 -9.98 4.19 -7.11
CA ASP A 11 -8.74 3.58 -6.67
C ASP A 11 -8.89 2.90 -5.29
N LEU A 12 -8.24 1.74 -5.15
CA LEU A 12 -8.18 0.97 -3.92
C LEU A 12 -6.77 0.99 -3.36
N LEU A 13 -6.65 1.07 -2.03
CA LEU A 13 -5.34 1.10 -1.37
C LEU A 13 -4.52 -0.14 -1.72
N ASP A 14 -5.17 -1.30 -1.65
CA ASP A 14 -4.58 -2.60 -1.94
C ASP A 14 -4.00 -2.66 -3.36
N VAL A 15 -4.75 -2.20 -4.36
CA VAL A 15 -4.30 -2.17 -5.76
C VAL A 15 -3.10 -1.25 -5.95
N ILE A 16 -3.11 -0.07 -5.31
CA ILE A 16 -1.97 0.85 -5.37
C ILE A 16 -0.73 0.23 -4.71
N CYS A 17 -0.89 -0.38 -3.53
CA CYS A 17 0.18 -1.07 -2.82
C CYS A 17 0.74 -2.24 -3.65
N GLN A 18 -0.12 -3.07 -4.23
CA GLN A 18 0.25 -4.18 -5.09
C GLN A 18 0.99 -3.73 -6.36
N HIS A 19 0.59 -2.61 -6.97
CA HIS A 19 1.23 -2.09 -8.17
C HIS A 19 2.57 -1.40 -7.87
N HIS A 20 2.68 -0.70 -6.74
CA HIS A 20 3.91 0.02 -6.37
C HIS A 20 4.97 -0.89 -5.72
N TYR A 21 4.57 -1.71 -4.75
CA TYR A 21 5.48 -2.57 -3.98
C TYR A 21 5.60 -3.98 -4.55
N GLY A 22 4.65 -4.43 -5.39
CA GLY A 22 4.61 -5.80 -5.89
C GLY A 22 4.09 -6.83 -4.88
N HIS A 23 3.72 -6.41 -3.67
CA HIS A 23 3.08 -7.25 -2.65
C HIS A 23 2.23 -6.43 -1.68
N LEU A 24 1.40 -7.14 -0.93
CA LEU A 24 0.50 -6.58 0.08
C LEU A 24 0.95 -6.82 1.52
N ASN A 25 1.89 -7.77 1.71
CA ASN A 25 2.33 -8.18 3.04
C ASN A 25 2.99 -7.00 3.78
N GLY A 26 2.32 -6.45 4.79
CA GLY A 26 2.77 -5.33 5.60
C GLY A 26 2.80 -3.98 4.87
N THR A 27 2.36 -3.89 3.61
CA THR A 27 2.45 -2.65 2.84
C THR A 27 1.26 -1.73 3.08
N VAL A 28 0.06 -2.30 3.21
CA VAL A 28 -1.17 -1.53 3.48
C VAL A 28 -1.08 -0.88 4.86
N GLU A 29 -0.65 -1.63 5.87
CA GLU A 29 -0.49 -1.16 7.25
C GLU A 29 0.54 -0.04 7.34
N ALA A 30 1.69 -0.20 6.66
CA ALA A 30 2.72 0.83 6.66
C ALA A 30 2.28 2.12 5.93
N VAL A 31 1.48 1.99 4.85
CA VAL A 31 0.89 3.16 4.20
C VAL A 31 -0.16 3.82 5.10
N LEU A 32 -1.00 3.07 5.80
CA LEU A 32 -1.98 3.63 6.74
C LEU A 32 -1.32 4.31 7.95
N ASP A 33 -0.23 3.75 8.46
CA ASP A 33 0.56 4.36 9.54
C ASP A 33 1.18 5.69 9.10
N ALA A 34 1.72 5.74 7.88
CA ALA A 34 2.24 6.96 7.28
C ALA A 34 1.16 7.99 6.86
N ASN A 35 -0.11 7.56 6.75
CA ASN A 35 -1.26 8.37 6.33
C ASN A 35 -2.47 8.11 7.24
N PRO A 36 -2.46 8.58 8.50
CA PRO A 36 -3.54 8.32 9.46
C PRO A 36 -4.91 8.88 9.02
N ASP A 37 -4.92 9.94 8.21
CA ASP A 37 -6.14 10.50 7.63
C ASP A 37 -6.74 9.62 6.53
N LEU A 38 -5.92 8.78 5.88
CA LEU A 38 -6.36 7.87 4.82
C LEU A 38 -7.27 6.77 5.38
N ALA A 39 -6.98 6.28 6.59
CA ALA A 39 -7.75 5.24 7.27
C ALA A 39 -9.21 5.64 7.55
N ARG A 40 -9.48 6.95 7.62
CA ARG A 40 -10.85 7.49 7.83
C ARG A 40 -11.64 7.65 6.54
N GLN A 41 -10.99 7.51 5.39
CA GLN A 41 -11.65 7.67 4.10
C GLN A 41 -12.23 6.34 3.63
N ALA A 42 -13.49 6.40 3.20
CA ALA A 42 -14.15 5.24 2.63
C ALA A 42 -13.47 4.88 1.30
N GLN A 43 -13.20 3.58 1.11
CA GLN A 43 -12.79 3.02 -0.16
C GLN A 43 -14.05 2.58 -0.95
N PRO A 44 -14.08 2.72 -2.29
CA PRO A 44 -13.00 3.20 -3.16
C PRO A 44 -12.71 4.70 -3.01
N TYR A 45 -11.44 5.09 -3.15
CA TYR A 45 -11.06 6.48 -3.00
C TYR A 45 -11.56 7.34 -4.16
N ARG A 46 -11.87 8.60 -3.85
CA ARG A 46 -12.13 9.63 -4.85
C ARG A 46 -10.83 10.03 -5.56
N ALA A 47 -10.95 10.53 -6.78
CA ALA A 47 -9.82 11.13 -7.49
C ALA A 47 -9.23 12.33 -6.73
N GLY A 48 -7.91 12.47 -6.82
CA GLY A 48 -7.19 13.63 -6.30
C GLY A 48 -6.72 13.52 -4.86
N LEU A 49 -6.80 12.34 -4.25
CA LEU A 49 -6.19 12.11 -2.95
C LEU A 49 -4.68 11.98 -3.08
N LEU A 50 -3.91 12.58 -2.17
CA LEU A 50 -2.47 12.39 -2.10
C LEU A 50 -2.16 11.35 -1.03
N ILE A 51 -1.56 10.23 -1.44
CA ILE A 51 -1.13 9.14 -0.57
C ILE A 51 0.39 9.14 -0.52
N ARG A 52 0.96 9.17 0.68
CA ARG A 52 2.40 9.04 0.90
C ARG A 52 2.75 7.56 0.99
N LEU A 53 3.46 7.05 -0.01
CA LEU A 53 4.00 5.69 -0.03
C LEU A 53 5.38 5.71 0.64
N PRO A 54 5.52 5.17 1.87
CA PRO A 54 6.82 5.06 2.52
C PRO A 54 7.75 4.12 1.73
N ASP A 55 9.05 4.28 1.93
CA ASP A 55 10.03 3.34 1.38
C ASP A 55 9.93 2.04 2.20
N LEU A 56 9.48 0.96 1.57
CA LEU A 56 9.34 -0.34 2.23
C LEU A 56 10.42 -1.29 1.74
N PRO A 57 11.00 -2.11 2.64
CA PRO A 57 11.95 -3.13 2.24
C PRO A 57 11.26 -4.12 1.30
N ALA A 58 12.03 -4.68 0.36
CA ALA A 58 11.58 -5.71 -0.55
C ALA A 58 10.92 -6.88 0.23
N PRO A 59 9.92 -7.56 -0.36
CA PRO A 59 9.19 -8.60 0.34
C PRO A 59 10.16 -9.65 0.87
N ALA A 60 10.10 -9.92 2.17
CA ALA A 60 10.79 -11.05 2.76
C ALA A 60 10.16 -12.33 2.19
N VAL A 61 10.89 -12.99 1.29
CA VAL A 61 10.49 -14.30 0.76
C VAL A 61 10.74 -15.32 1.86
N GLU A 62 9.72 -15.60 2.67
CA GLU A 62 9.77 -16.69 3.62
C GLU A 62 9.51 -18.02 2.88
N LEU A 63 10.59 -18.72 2.52
CA LEU A 63 10.52 -20.04 1.90
C LEU A 63 10.12 -21.08 2.93
N LEU A 64 8.82 -21.33 3.08
CA LEU A 64 8.33 -22.48 3.83
C LEU A 64 8.48 -23.74 2.98
N GLN A 65 9.37 -24.65 3.38
CA GLN A 65 9.48 -25.99 2.80
C GLN A 65 8.31 -26.84 3.34
N LEU A 66 7.32 -27.14 2.48
CA LEU A 66 6.07 -27.82 2.86
C LEU A 66 6.09 -29.35 2.70
N PHE A 67 7.25 -30.00 2.72
CA PHE A 67 7.34 -31.47 2.66
C PHE A 67 8.59 -31.98 3.37
N GLY A 68 8.42 -32.95 4.27
CA GLY A 68 9.46 -33.79 4.87
C GLY A 68 9.05 -35.25 4.75
#